data_AF-C5DSL0-F1
#
_entry.id   AF-C5DSL0-F1
#
_cell.length_a   1.000
_cell.length_b   1.000
_cell.length_c   1.000
_cell.angle_alpha   90.00
_cell.angle_beta   90.00
_cell.angle_gamma   90.00
#
_symmetry.space_group_name_H-M   'P 1'
#
loop_
_entity.id
_entity.type
_entity.pdbx_description
1 polymer ?
#
loop_
_entity_poly.entity_id
_entity_poly.type
_entity_poly.pdbx_seq_one_letter_code
_entity_poly.pdbx_strand_id
1 'polypeptide(L)'
;MTIRDSIETHFVGPKLEIQNWSISDWVLVSKRILILGSYAVLHTIVKILQKLLQLLVNNPIIGFILVINGSLWRLVPIVGRYAGRILPKIISYVKETLIPSLGKFIQLIQLSFQLHIVQMTLKNKKNIQIFITAESDDLELFDSEENLKTTLLLSNHRSINDYLLINYLVQSCSPNTAGHFRKRHLLKQFWERNQLPIPPLNFISWGKICNFPHISFVKNILTQDENTFVPPRKIKEHLKANGNQILAIFPEVNIMTTELAIVQRKLNQDYPFVTRFYNVLYPRFRNFISLIKCFANINHVKRRQHNTLFDHAKFFFENGMDKLIYKTSAHGKQRDAGQEQANAAMIVGLPNSLDHVEMTLSDESPKQEPAEGFSNTDEQKESVSINPYLYDLTIVYYRPKYTSTGHDHVHGRIKIHNGYQLEQVNPSLLEMLKPEGKSLSSSDANLSILPPIVVMVHIKKHELDPLLPTKGRNLEKWLEVQWYEKDKLIDSIENGIRIK
;
A
#
# COMPACT_ATOMS: atom_id res chain seq x y z
N MET A 1 11.87 19.19 -7.55
CA MET A 1 10.96 18.61 -6.55
C MET A 1 10.73 19.62 -5.46
N THR A 2 9.61 20.34 -5.47
CA THR A 2 9.17 21.16 -4.34
C THR A 2 8.24 20.27 -3.52
N ILE A 3 8.78 19.59 -2.51
CA ILE A 3 8.00 18.82 -1.49
C ILE A 3 6.79 19.64 -0.99
N ARG A 4 6.96 20.97 -0.98
CA ARG A 4 5.92 21.97 -0.72
C ARG A 4 4.66 21.77 -1.55
N ASP A 5 4.76 21.54 -2.86
CA ASP A 5 3.58 21.47 -3.74
C ASP A 5 2.80 20.17 -3.53
N SER A 6 3.50 19.06 -3.25
CA SER A 6 2.86 17.78 -2.90
C SER A 6 2.18 17.83 -1.52
N ILE A 7 2.80 18.52 -0.55
CA ILE A 7 2.15 18.78 0.74
C ILE A 7 0.94 19.70 0.54
N GLU A 8 1.06 20.71 -0.32
CA GLU A 8 -0.03 21.63 -0.63
C GLU A 8 -1.22 20.89 -1.25
N THR A 9 -1.00 20.00 -2.21
CA THR A 9 -2.09 19.27 -2.88
C THR A 9 -2.72 18.18 -2.03
N HIS A 10 -1.93 17.29 -1.43
CA HIS A 10 -2.48 16.08 -0.78
C HIS A 10 -2.78 16.26 0.71
N PHE A 11 -2.04 17.10 1.41
CA PHE A 11 -2.27 17.33 2.84
C PHE A 11 -3.18 18.53 3.06
N VAL A 12 -2.82 19.67 2.48
CA VAL A 12 -3.41 20.96 2.81
C VAL A 12 -4.69 21.21 1.99
N GLY A 13 -4.67 20.92 0.69
CA GLY A 13 -5.76 21.16 -0.26
C GLY A 13 -5.67 22.52 -0.95
N PRO A 14 -6.63 22.87 -1.82
CA PRO A 14 -6.64 24.14 -2.54
C PRO A 14 -6.66 25.33 -1.56
N LYS A 15 -5.77 26.32 -1.74
CA LYS A 15 -5.68 27.53 -0.89
C LYS A 15 -7.02 28.23 -0.66
N LEU A 16 -7.89 28.21 -1.66
CA LEU A 16 -9.24 28.79 -1.62
C LEU A 16 -10.15 28.11 -0.58
N GLU A 17 -9.99 26.81 -0.37
CA GLU A 17 -10.82 26.06 0.59
C GLU A 17 -10.37 26.30 2.02
N ILE A 18 -9.07 26.52 2.23
CA ILE A 18 -8.45 26.73 3.54
C ILE A 18 -8.69 28.15 4.07
N GLN A 19 -8.75 29.14 3.18
CA GLN A 19 -9.10 30.51 3.55
C GLN A 19 -10.53 30.62 4.11
N ASN A 20 -11.42 29.69 3.73
CA ASN A 20 -12.80 29.64 4.22
C ASN A 20 -12.95 28.94 5.57
N TRP A 21 -11.84 28.60 6.25
CA TRP A 21 -11.89 27.89 7.53
C TRP A 21 -12.02 28.84 8.70
N SER A 22 -12.93 28.51 9.61
CA SER A 22 -13.05 29.22 10.88
C SER A 22 -11.84 28.89 11.78
N ILE A 23 -11.51 29.81 12.70
CA ILE A 23 -10.45 29.60 13.69
C ILE A 23 -10.74 28.37 14.56
N SER A 24 -12.02 28.10 14.84
CA SER A 24 -12.44 26.92 15.61
C SER A 24 -12.20 25.60 14.85
N ASP A 25 -12.41 25.59 13.52
CA ASP A 25 -12.09 24.43 12.67
C ASP A 25 -10.59 24.16 12.69
N TRP A 26 -9.76 25.20 12.57
CA TRP A 26 -8.30 25.09 12.67
C TRP A 26 -7.83 24.52 14.00
N VAL A 27 -8.38 25.00 15.13
CA VAL A 27 -8.05 24.48 16.46
C VAL A 27 -8.45 23.00 16.57
N LEU A 28 -9.62 22.61 16.06
CA LEU A 28 -10.07 21.23 16.17
C LEU A 28 -9.27 20.27 15.26
N VAL A 29 -8.99 20.67 14.03
CA VAL A 29 -8.15 19.89 13.11
C VAL A 29 -6.74 19.76 13.65
N SER A 30 -6.16 20.85 14.18
CA SER A 30 -4.85 20.81 14.85
C SER A 30 -4.83 19.85 16.03
N LYS A 31 -5.90 19.84 16.86
CA LYS A 31 -6.05 18.87 17.95
C LYS A 31 -6.10 17.43 17.43
N ARG A 32 -6.82 17.17 16.33
CA ARG A 32 -6.90 15.83 15.71
C ARG A 32 -5.54 15.36 15.19
N ILE A 33 -4.80 16.24 14.50
CA ILE A 33 -3.46 15.95 14.01
C ILE A 33 -2.51 15.69 15.19
N LEU A 34 -2.58 16.48 16.26
CA LEU A 34 -1.77 16.28 17.46
C LEU A 34 -2.06 14.93 18.12
N ILE A 35 -3.33 14.51 18.17
CA ILE A 35 -3.71 13.18 18.65
C ILE A 35 -3.14 12.07 17.75
N LEU A 36 -3.22 12.21 16.42
CA LEU A 36 -2.64 11.22 15.50
C LEU A 36 -1.11 11.16 15.61
N GLY A 37 -0.45 12.31 15.74
CA GLY A 37 1.00 12.42 15.94
C GLY A 37 1.46 11.82 17.26
N SER A 38 0.68 11.98 18.34
CA SER A 38 1.05 11.42 19.64
C SER A 38 1.07 9.89 19.65
N TYR A 39 0.19 9.22 18.87
CA TYR A 39 0.27 7.77 18.68
C TYR A 39 1.58 7.34 18.00
N ALA A 40 2.05 8.08 16.98
CA ALA A 40 3.31 7.77 16.30
C ALA A 40 4.53 7.96 17.20
N VAL A 41 4.53 9.01 18.02
CA VAL A 41 5.58 9.26 19.02
C VAL A 41 5.56 8.17 20.09
N LEU A 42 4.39 7.86 20.67
CA LEU A 42 4.24 6.84 21.69
C LEU A 42 4.66 5.45 21.17
N HIS A 43 4.24 5.10 19.95
CA HIS A 43 4.65 3.86 19.28
C HIS A 43 6.18 3.77 19.18
N THR A 44 6.82 4.85 18.76
CA THR A 44 8.28 4.92 18.59
C THR A 44 9.01 4.77 19.93
N ILE A 45 8.54 5.46 20.98
CA ILE A 45 9.12 5.38 22.34
C ILE A 45 9.06 3.95 22.86
N VAL A 46 7.89 3.31 22.79
CA VAL A 46 7.70 1.93 23.29
C VAL A 46 8.54 0.94 22.49
N LYS A 47 8.64 1.12 21.17
CA LYS A 47 9.48 0.27 20.31
C LYS A 47 10.97 0.42 20.61
N ILE A 48 11.43 1.65 20.88
CA ILE A 48 12.81 1.90 21.32
C ILE A 48 13.06 1.24 22.67
N LEU A 49 12.14 1.39 23.63
CA LEU A 49 12.22 0.75 24.94
C LEU A 49 12.28 -0.78 24.82
N GLN A 50 11.42 -1.38 23.99
CA GLN A 50 11.44 -2.83 23.73
C GLN A 50 12.77 -3.28 23.14
N LYS A 51 13.31 -2.56 22.15
CA LYS A 51 14.62 -2.87 21.55
C LYS A 51 15.76 -2.72 22.56
N LEU A 52 15.73 -1.69 23.40
CA LEU A 52 16.73 -1.46 24.43
C LEU A 52 16.70 -2.60 25.48
N LEU A 53 15.51 -3.04 25.88
CA LEU A 53 15.35 -4.19 26.78
C LEU A 53 15.83 -5.50 26.14
N GLN A 54 15.53 -5.74 24.86
CA GLN A 54 16.04 -6.90 24.13
C GLN A 54 17.56 -6.88 24.02
N LEU A 55 18.14 -5.71 23.70
CA LEU A 55 19.59 -5.55 23.61
C LEU A 55 20.26 -5.72 24.97
N LEU A 56 19.63 -5.26 26.05
CA LEU A 56 20.08 -5.47 27.41
C LEU A 56 20.08 -6.98 27.72
N VAL A 57 18.93 -7.66 27.62
CA VAL A 57 18.78 -9.07 27.98
C VAL A 57 19.65 -10.02 27.13
N ASN A 58 19.83 -9.74 25.84
CA ASN A 58 20.58 -10.61 24.94
C ASN A 58 22.10 -10.33 24.91
N ASN A 59 22.59 -9.36 25.70
CA ASN A 59 24.00 -9.03 25.71
C ASN A 59 24.81 -10.11 26.47
N PRO A 60 25.90 -10.67 25.89
CA PRO A 60 26.75 -11.65 26.57
C PRO A 60 27.33 -11.14 27.90
N ILE A 61 27.49 -9.82 28.05
CA ILE A 61 27.95 -9.18 29.29
C ILE A 61 27.00 -9.48 30.45
N ILE A 62 25.70 -9.60 30.22
CA ILE A 62 24.74 -9.94 31.27
C ILE A 62 24.94 -11.37 31.76
N GLY A 63 25.30 -12.30 30.87
CA GLY A 63 25.69 -13.66 31.26
C GLY A 63 26.91 -13.64 32.18
N PHE A 64 27.92 -12.82 31.85
CA PHE A 64 29.10 -12.64 32.69
C PHE A 64 28.78 -12.00 34.05
N ILE A 65 27.95 -10.96 34.08
CA ILE A 65 27.47 -10.31 35.30
C ILE A 65 26.70 -11.30 36.18
N LEU A 66 25.88 -12.18 35.59
CA LEU A 66 25.14 -13.20 36.33
C LEU A 66 26.08 -14.21 37.02
N VAL A 67 27.15 -14.62 36.34
CA VAL A 67 28.17 -15.53 36.90
C VAL A 67 28.93 -14.86 38.05
N ILE A 68 29.38 -13.62 37.85
CA ILE A 68 30.08 -12.83 38.87
C ILE A 68 29.16 -12.57 40.08
N ASN A 69 27.93 -12.14 39.84
CA ASN A 69 26.95 -11.88 40.88
C ASN A 69 26.63 -13.16 41.66
N GLY A 70 26.48 -14.30 40.98
CA GLY A 70 26.31 -15.61 41.62
C GLY A 70 27.49 -16.00 42.50
N SER A 71 28.72 -15.68 42.08
CA SER A 71 29.94 -15.93 42.86
C SER A 71 30.05 -15.02 44.09
N LEU A 72 29.76 -13.72 43.93
CA LEU A 72 29.77 -12.71 45.00
C LEU A 72 28.77 -13.05 46.10
N TRP A 73 27.55 -13.45 45.74
CA TRP A 73 26.52 -13.76 46.73
C TRP A 73 26.71 -15.12 47.42
N ARG A 74 27.58 -16.01 46.92
CA ARG A 74 28.00 -17.22 47.66
C ARG A 74 28.88 -16.90 48.86
N LEU A 75 29.55 -15.75 48.88
CA LEU A 75 30.41 -15.30 49.98
C LEU A 75 29.63 -14.73 51.18
N VAL A 76 28.34 -14.43 51.03
CA VAL A 76 27.50 -13.86 52.10
C VAL A 76 26.53 -14.94 52.64
N PRO A 77 26.79 -15.53 53.82
CA PRO A 77 26.17 -16.79 54.26
C PRO A 77 24.66 -16.72 54.58
N ILE A 78 24.07 -15.53 54.77
CA ILE A 78 22.65 -15.38 55.16
C ILE A 78 21.83 -14.65 54.08
N VAL A 79 22.24 -13.44 53.69
CA VAL A 79 21.51 -12.62 52.70
C VAL A 79 21.78 -13.06 51.25
N GLY A 80 22.93 -13.70 51.00
CA GLY A 80 23.40 -14.02 49.67
C GLY A 80 22.57 -15.05 48.92
N ARG A 81 21.96 -16.02 49.60
CA ARG A 81 21.05 -16.99 48.96
C ARG A 81 19.80 -16.33 48.38
N TYR A 82 19.32 -15.25 49.01
CA TYR A 82 18.15 -14.52 48.53
C TYR A 82 18.54 -13.55 47.40
N ALA A 83 19.56 -12.72 47.62
CA ALA A 83 20.03 -11.73 46.66
C ALA A 83 20.57 -12.33 45.35
N GLY A 84 21.25 -13.48 45.42
CA GLY A 84 21.71 -14.21 44.23
C GLY A 84 20.58 -14.73 43.33
N ARG A 85 19.36 -14.91 43.87
CA ARG A 85 18.17 -15.33 43.10
C ARG A 85 17.37 -14.16 42.54
N ILE A 86 17.57 -12.94 43.02
CA ILE A 86 16.80 -11.76 42.58
C ILE A 86 17.16 -11.39 41.14
N LEU A 87 18.45 -11.27 40.82
CA LEU A 87 18.89 -10.82 39.49
C LEU A 87 18.48 -11.79 38.36
N PRO A 88 18.66 -13.12 38.48
CA PRO A 88 18.16 -14.07 37.48
C PRO A 88 16.63 -14.02 37.33
N LYS A 89 15.89 -13.88 38.44
CA LYS A 89 14.42 -13.73 38.40
C LYS A 89 13.98 -12.47 37.67
N ILE A 90 14.66 -11.33 37.90
CA ILE A 90 14.39 -10.08 37.19
C ILE A 90 14.62 -10.25 35.69
N ILE A 91 15.73 -10.87 35.29
CA ILE A 91 16.04 -11.08 33.86
C ILE A 91 15.03 -12.03 33.20
N SER A 92 14.67 -13.13 33.87
CA SER A 92 13.62 -14.04 33.39
C SER A 92 12.29 -13.31 33.24
N TYR A 93 11.90 -12.53 34.25
CA TYR A 93 10.67 -11.73 34.22
C TYR A 93 10.66 -10.72 33.07
N VAL A 94 11.78 -10.02 32.84
CA VAL A 94 11.91 -9.09 31.72
C VAL A 94 11.76 -9.82 30.38
N LYS A 95 12.41 -10.99 30.24
CA LYS A 95 12.39 -11.78 29.01
C LYS A 95 11.02 -12.39 28.71
N GLU A 96 10.38 -12.98 29.70
CA GLU A 96 9.17 -13.79 29.52
C GLU A 96 7.88 -12.98 29.67
N THR A 97 7.90 -11.89 30.44
CA THR A 97 6.69 -11.09 30.73
C THR A 97 6.78 -9.69 30.14
N LEU A 98 7.84 -8.93 30.43
CA LEU A 98 7.90 -7.50 30.06
C LEU A 98 8.02 -7.30 28.54
N ILE A 99 8.95 -8.00 27.88
CA ILE A 99 9.16 -7.88 26.42
C ILE A 99 7.90 -8.27 25.62
N PRO A 100 7.22 -9.40 25.90
CA PRO A 100 5.96 -9.73 25.26
C PRO A 100 4.84 -8.74 25.57
N SER A 101 4.74 -8.24 26.80
CA SER A 101 3.73 -7.24 27.19
C SER A 101 3.92 -5.91 26.46
N LEU A 102 5.16 -5.47 26.27
CA LEU A 102 5.47 -4.31 25.43
C LEU A 102 5.08 -4.55 23.97
N GLY A 103 5.27 -5.76 23.45
CA GLY A 103 4.78 -6.17 22.13
C GLY A 103 3.26 -6.03 21.99
N LYS A 104 2.51 -6.51 22.99
CA LYS A 104 1.05 -6.33 23.04
C LYS A 104 0.64 -4.86 23.10
N PHE A 105 1.35 -4.05 23.89
CA PHE A 105 1.09 -2.62 23.98
C PHE A 105 1.34 -1.89 22.65
N ILE A 106 2.37 -2.28 21.91
CA ILE A 106 2.65 -1.77 20.56
C ILE A 106 1.48 -2.10 19.61
N GLN A 107 0.98 -3.33 19.63
CA GLN A 107 -0.19 -3.73 18.82
C GLN A 107 -1.45 -2.97 19.24
N LEU A 108 -1.65 -2.74 20.53
CA LEU A 108 -2.77 -1.94 21.05
C LEU A 108 -2.73 -0.50 20.55
N ILE A 109 -1.55 0.13 20.51
CA ILE A 109 -1.35 1.47 19.96
C ILE A 109 -1.71 1.49 18.46
N GLN A 110 -1.26 0.50 17.71
CA GLN A 110 -1.56 0.39 16.27
C GLN A 110 -3.07 0.23 16.02
N LEU A 111 -3.72 -0.68 16.74
CA LEU A 111 -5.17 -0.90 16.66
C LEU A 111 -5.94 0.37 17.05
N SER A 112 -5.52 1.03 18.13
CA SER A 112 -6.13 2.29 18.57
C SER A 112 -6.01 3.36 17.51
N PHE A 113 -4.83 3.51 16.89
CA PHE A 113 -4.61 4.45 15.80
C PHE A 113 -5.51 4.16 14.60
N GLN A 114 -5.58 2.91 14.13
CA GLN A 114 -6.43 2.51 12.99
C GLN A 114 -7.91 2.81 13.23
N LEU A 115 -8.42 2.49 14.43
CA LEU A 115 -9.79 2.80 14.82
C LEU A 115 -10.01 4.32 14.98
N HIS A 116 -8.98 5.05 15.42
CA HIS A 116 -9.07 6.49 15.61
C HIS A 116 -9.12 7.24 14.30
N ILE A 117 -8.21 6.93 13.38
CA ILE A 117 -8.12 7.60 12.08
C ILE A 117 -9.39 7.37 11.28
N VAL A 118 -9.90 6.14 11.19
CA VAL A 118 -11.13 5.82 10.47
C VAL A 118 -12.35 6.53 11.08
N GLN A 119 -12.45 6.61 12.41
CA GLN A 119 -13.55 7.38 13.03
C GLN A 119 -13.43 8.89 12.80
N MET A 120 -12.20 9.42 12.75
CA MET A 120 -11.97 10.84 12.55
C MET A 120 -12.15 11.29 11.10
N THR A 121 -11.95 10.39 10.13
CA THR A 121 -12.00 10.72 8.71
C THR A 121 -13.28 10.27 8.04
N LEU A 122 -13.75 9.04 8.24
CA LEU A 122 -14.81 8.43 7.41
C LEU A 122 -16.07 8.07 8.19
N LYS A 123 -15.95 7.50 9.41
CA LYS A 123 -17.12 7.02 10.16
C LYS A 123 -17.92 8.19 10.75
N ASN A 124 -19.24 8.16 10.59
CA ASN A 124 -20.21 9.12 11.15
C ASN A 124 -19.97 10.57 10.66
N LYS A 125 -19.62 10.74 9.38
CA LYS A 125 -19.54 12.06 8.75
C LYS A 125 -20.60 12.24 7.67
N LYS A 126 -21.30 13.36 7.70
CA LYS A 126 -22.23 13.84 6.66
C LYS A 126 -21.50 14.43 5.47
N ASN A 127 -20.28 14.93 5.68
CA ASN A 127 -19.46 15.55 4.62
C ASN A 127 -18.92 14.52 3.63
N ILE A 128 -18.98 13.22 3.95
CA ILE A 128 -18.45 12.16 3.09
C ILE A 128 -19.51 11.08 2.95
N GLN A 129 -19.86 10.76 1.72
CA GLN A 129 -20.80 9.71 1.40
C GLN A 129 -20.08 8.64 0.59
N ILE A 130 -19.98 7.44 1.16
CA ILE A 130 -19.34 6.31 0.51
C ILE A 130 -20.42 5.48 -0.17
N PHE A 131 -20.34 5.36 -1.48
CA PHE A 131 -21.23 4.53 -2.29
C PHE A 131 -20.45 3.35 -2.85
N ILE A 132 -20.93 2.15 -2.54
CA ILE A 132 -20.48 0.92 -3.14
C ILE A 132 -21.39 0.68 -4.36
N THR A 133 -20.79 0.55 -5.54
CA THR A 133 -21.55 0.35 -6.80
C THR A 133 -22.35 -0.96 -6.77
N ALA A 134 -23.53 -0.99 -7.40
CA ALA A 134 -24.41 -2.17 -7.37
C ALA A 134 -23.82 -3.41 -8.05
N GLU A 135 -22.93 -3.22 -9.02
CA GLU A 135 -22.21 -4.28 -9.74
C GLU A 135 -20.94 -4.75 -9.02
N SER A 136 -20.69 -4.28 -7.79
CA SER A 136 -19.49 -4.68 -7.05
C SER A 136 -19.67 -6.06 -6.40
N ASP A 137 -18.58 -6.81 -6.39
CA ASP A 137 -18.49 -8.09 -5.70
C ASP A 137 -18.31 -7.90 -4.19
N ASP A 138 -18.81 -8.86 -3.40
CA ASP A 138 -18.62 -8.89 -1.95
C ASP A 138 -17.17 -9.20 -1.57
N LEU A 139 -16.67 -8.51 -0.55
CA LEU A 139 -15.31 -8.69 -0.05
C LEU A 139 -15.23 -9.85 0.95
N GLU A 140 -15.04 -11.07 0.45
CA GLU A 140 -14.89 -12.28 1.26
C GLU A 140 -13.46 -12.41 1.78
N LEU A 141 -13.22 -11.87 2.98
CA LEU A 141 -11.92 -11.91 3.67
C LEU A 141 -11.78 -13.11 4.62
N PHE A 142 -12.90 -13.66 5.08
CA PHE A 142 -12.98 -14.69 6.09
C PHE A 142 -13.47 -16.00 5.48
N ASP A 143 -13.01 -17.12 6.02
CA ASP A 143 -13.57 -18.43 5.70
C ASP A 143 -14.94 -18.65 6.35
N SER A 144 -15.63 -19.73 5.99
CA SER A 144 -16.87 -20.17 6.66
C SER A 144 -16.70 -20.39 8.18
N GLU A 145 -15.47 -20.57 8.64
CA GLU A 145 -15.08 -20.69 10.06
C GLU A 145 -14.57 -19.37 10.69
N GLU A 146 -14.79 -18.22 10.05
CA GLU A 146 -14.29 -16.88 10.47
C GLU A 146 -12.75 -16.74 10.54
N ASN A 147 -12.02 -17.71 10.00
CA ASN A 147 -10.56 -17.64 9.90
C ASN A 147 -10.16 -16.70 8.75
N LEU A 148 -9.25 -15.77 9.03
CA LEU A 148 -8.74 -14.84 8.03
C LEU A 148 -7.88 -15.57 7.00
N LYS A 149 -8.15 -15.36 5.70
CA LYS A 149 -7.28 -15.82 4.61
C LYS A 149 -6.33 -14.72 4.17
N THR A 150 -5.12 -15.10 3.75
CA THR A 150 -4.17 -14.17 3.15
C THR A 150 -4.71 -13.67 1.82
N THR A 151 -5.13 -12.41 1.78
CA THR A 151 -5.88 -11.82 0.66
C THR A 151 -5.10 -10.66 0.06
N LEU A 152 -5.04 -10.60 -1.28
CA LEU A 152 -4.40 -9.51 -2.01
C LEU A 152 -5.45 -8.53 -2.52
N LEU A 153 -5.29 -7.26 -2.15
CA LEU A 153 -6.07 -6.13 -2.64
C LEU A 153 -5.22 -5.32 -3.62
N LEU A 154 -5.70 -5.19 -4.85
CA LEU A 154 -5.20 -4.24 -5.82
C LEU A 154 -6.06 -2.98 -5.74
N SER A 155 -5.45 -1.81 -5.81
CA SER A 155 -6.19 -0.54 -5.86
C SER A 155 -5.50 0.44 -6.78
N ASN A 156 -6.29 1.29 -7.43
CA ASN A 156 -5.76 2.54 -7.97
C ASN A 156 -5.33 3.46 -6.81
N HIS A 157 -4.45 4.43 -7.09
CA HIS A 157 -3.96 5.38 -6.09
C HIS A 157 -4.13 6.82 -6.57
N ARG A 158 -5.19 7.46 -6.10
CA ARG A 158 -5.53 8.85 -6.43
C ARG A 158 -5.25 9.80 -5.27
N SER A 159 -5.38 9.32 -4.04
CA SER A 159 -5.18 10.15 -2.85
C SER A 159 -4.54 9.36 -1.71
N ILE A 160 -3.84 10.08 -0.82
CA ILE A 160 -3.39 9.54 0.47
C ILE A 160 -4.57 8.99 1.28
N ASN A 161 -5.79 9.50 1.04
CA ASN A 161 -7.00 9.01 1.69
C ASN A 161 -7.38 7.57 1.28
N ASP A 162 -6.83 7.02 0.19
CA ASP A 162 -7.07 5.63 -0.24
C ASP A 162 -6.60 4.64 0.83
N TYR A 163 -5.48 4.92 1.48
CA TYR A 163 -4.98 4.12 2.61
C TYR A 163 -6.00 4.07 3.76
N LEU A 164 -6.73 5.17 4.00
CA LEU A 164 -7.73 5.28 5.05
C LEU A 164 -9.03 4.59 4.64
N LEU A 165 -9.43 4.74 3.37
CA LEU A 165 -10.63 4.13 2.81
C LEU A 165 -10.52 2.61 2.78
N ILE A 166 -9.41 2.05 2.30
CA ILE A 166 -9.19 0.59 2.30
C ILE A 166 -9.21 0.06 3.74
N ASN A 167 -8.61 0.77 4.70
CA ASN A 167 -8.69 0.40 6.10
C ASN A 167 -10.13 0.44 6.64
N TYR A 168 -10.94 1.41 6.21
CA TYR A 168 -12.37 1.47 6.56
C TYR A 168 -13.17 0.32 5.93
N LEU A 169 -12.95 -0.01 4.66
CA LEU A 169 -13.62 -1.14 3.99
C LEU A 169 -13.31 -2.46 4.69
N VAL A 170 -12.03 -2.73 4.93
CA VAL A 170 -11.57 -3.93 5.64
C VAL A 170 -12.13 -4.02 7.06
N GLN A 171 -12.22 -2.89 7.78
CA GLN A 171 -12.86 -2.85 9.10
C GLN A 171 -14.37 -3.10 9.02
N SER A 172 -15.04 -2.59 7.98
CA SER A 172 -16.49 -2.75 7.81
C SER A 172 -16.89 -4.18 7.47
N CYS A 173 -16.00 -4.93 6.81
CA CYS A 173 -16.19 -6.36 6.50
C CYS A 173 -15.90 -7.29 7.69
N SER A 174 -15.32 -6.79 8.80
CA SER A 174 -15.04 -7.63 9.96
C SER A 174 -16.32 -7.93 10.75
N PRO A 175 -16.63 -9.21 11.07
CA PRO A 175 -17.85 -9.58 11.81
C PRO A 175 -17.88 -8.91 13.20
N ASN A 176 -16.71 -8.71 13.81
CA ASN A 176 -16.56 -8.06 15.11
C ASN A 176 -16.80 -6.53 15.08
N THR A 177 -16.77 -5.90 13.90
CA THR A 177 -16.86 -4.43 13.73
C THR A 177 -18.10 -4.00 12.95
N ALA A 178 -18.80 -4.94 12.29
CA ALA A 178 -20.08 -4.71 11.61
C ALA A 178 -21.20 -4.26 12.56
N GLY A 179 -21.12 -4.65 13.85
CA GLY A 179 -21.98 -4.08 14.90
C GLY A 179 -21.50 -2.71 15.39
N HIS A 180 -22.42 -1.86 15.87
CA HIS A 180 -22.15 -0.55 16.49
C HIS A 180 -21.38 -0.68 17.84
N PHE A 181 -20.21 -1.33 17.85
CA PHE A 181 -19.43 -1.54 19.05
C PHE A 181 -18.60 -0.30 19.40
N ARG A 182 -18.66 0.10 20.68
CA ARG A 182 -17.83 1.19 21.21
C ARG A 182 -16.37 0.75 21.25
N LYS A 183 -15.45 1.62 20.78
CA LYS A 183 -13.99 1.41 20.78
C LYS A 183 -13.42 0.76 22.04
N ARG A 184 -13.91 1.17 23.22
CA ARG A 184 -13.47 0.65 24.53
C ARG A 184 -13.67 -0.86 24.65
N HIS A 185 -14.73 -1.40 24.06
CA HIS A 185 -15.03 -2.83 24.10
C HIS A 185 -14.04 -3.63 23.25
N LEU A 186 -13.73 -3.17 22.04
CA LEU A 186 -12.74 -3.82 21.16
C LEU A 186 -11.34 -3.82 21.77
N LEU A 187 -10.94 -2.72 22.41
CA LEU A 187 -9.66 -2.62 23.11
C LEU A 187 -9.60 -3.54 24.35
N LYS A 188 -10.70 -3.63 25.10
CA LYS A 188 -10.82 -4.54 26.24
C LYS A 188 -10.77 -6.00 25.79
N GLN A 189 -11.48 -6.35 24.73
CA GLN A 189 -11.47 -7.69 24.13
C GLN A 189 -10.07 -8.09 23.65
N PHE A 190 -9.33 -7.17 23.02
CA PHE A 190 -7.95 -7.41 22.63
C PHE A 190 -7.06 -7.69 23.84
N TRP A 191 -7.20 -6.90 24.92
CA TRP A 191 -6.40 -7.07 26.13
C TRP A 191 -6.67 -8.39 26.85
N GLU A 192 -7.94 -8.82 26.90
CA GLU A 192 -8.36 -10.02 27.61
C GLU A 192 -8.15 -11.31 26.79
N ARG A 193 -8.43 -11.28 25.48
CA ARG A 193 -8.38 -12.47 24.62
C ARG A 193 -7.09 -12.61 23.81
N ASN A 194 -6.23 -11.59 23.79
CA ASN A 194 -5.03 -11.52 22.93
C ASN A 194 -5.30 -11.78 21.43
N GLN A 195 -6.54 -11.61 20.98
CA GLN A 195 -6.93 -11.77 19.59
C GLN A 195 -7.16 -10.39 18.97
N LEU A 196 -6.58 -10.16 17.79
CA LEU A 196 -6.79 -8.93 17.04
C LEU A 196 -8.25 -8.90 16.53
N PRO A 197 -9.07 -7.92 16.96
CA PRO A 197 -10.49 -7.87 16.56
C PRO A 197 -10.69 -7.40 15.12
N ILE A 198 -9.65 -6.80 14.53
CA ILE A 198 -9.64 -6.29 13.16
C ILE A 198 -8.61 -7.08 12.37
N PRO A 199 -8.93 -7.50 11.13
CA PRO A 199 -7.96 -8.21 10.31
C PRO A 199 -6.72 -7.33 10.03
N PRO A 200 -5.49 -7.85 10.19
CA PRO A 200 -4.27 -7.11 9.91
C PRO A 200 -4.16 -6.78 8.42
N LEU A 201 -4.30 -5.50 8.10
CA LEU A 201 -4.06 -4.91 6.78
C LEU A 201 -2.63 -4.37 6.71
N ASN A 202 -1.87 -4.73 5.68
CA ASN A 202 -0.55 -4.16 5.40
C ASN A 202 -0.47 -3.65 3.97
N PHE A 203 0.09 -2.46 3.81
CA PHE A 203 0.38 -1.87 2.50
C PHE A 203 1.81 -2.20 2.09
N ILE A 204 2.00 -2.55 0.82
CA ILE A 204 3.33 -2.82 0.26
C ILE A 204 3.70 -1.67 -0.66
N SER A 205 4.56 -0.79 -0.18
CA SER A 205 4.94 0.43 -0.89
C SER A 205 6.31 0.96 -0.43
N TRP A 206 7.03 1.70 -1.28
CA TRP A 206 8.40 2.23 -1.02
C TRP A 206 9.35 1.21 -0.35
N GLY A 207 9.40 -0.01 -0.89
CA GLY A 207 10.28 -1.07 -0.41
C GLY A 207 9.97 -1.61 1.01
N LYS A 208 8.81 -1.30 1.58
CA LYS A 208 8.40 -1.77 2.92
C LYS A 208 6.96 -2.30 2.96
N ILE A 209 6.74 -3.18 3.93
CA ILE A 209 5.42 -3.66 4.33
C ILE A 209 5.02 -2.85 5.56
N CYS A 210 4.01 -1.99 5.41
CA CYS A 210 3.62 -1.01 6.42
C CYS A 210 2.11 -1.01 6.64
N ASN A 211 1.69 -1.15 7.89
CA ASN A 211 0.32 -0.85 8.32
C ASN A 211 0.25 0.51 9.05
N PHE A 212 1.37 0.93 9.64
CA PHE A 212 1.45 2.12 10.48
C PHE A 212 2.48 3.10 9.90
N PRO A 213 2.22 4.42 9.92
CA PRO A 213 3.15 5.43 9.43
C PRO A 213 4.36 5.56 10.37
N HIS A 214 5.29 4.63 10.26
CA HIS A 214 6.54 4.69 11.00
C HIS A 214 7.42 5.83 10.48
N ILE A 215 8.20 6.47 11.37
CA ILE A 215 9.21 7.45 10.97
C ILE A 215 10.17 6.85 9.92
N SER A 216 10.49 5.55 10.05
CA SER A 216 11.32 4.85 9.07
C SER A 216 10.67 4.71 7.69
N PHE A 217 9.34 4.72 7.61
CA PHE A 217 8.60 4.70 6.35
C PHE A 217 8.58 6.10 5.72
N VAL A 218 8.36 7.15 6.51
CA VAL A 218 8.50 8.54 6.06
C VAL A 218 9.90 8.81 5.52
N LYS A 219 10.94 8.29 6.18
CA LYS A 219 12.31 8.33 5.65
C LYS A 219 12.41 7.66 4.27
N ASN A 220 11.85 6.45 4.11
CA ASN A 220 11.86 5.75 2.83
C ASN A 220 11.17 6.56 1.73
N ILE A 221 10.01 7.16 2.00
CA ILE A 221 9.30 8.02 1.05
C ILE A 221 10.17 9.18 0.57
N LEU A 222 10.96 9.77 1.47
CA LEU A 222 11.81 10.92 1.14
C LEU A 222 13.12 10.54 0.44
N THR A 223 13.66 9.35 0.69
CA THR A 223 15.00 8.95 0.22
C THR A 223 15.01 7.95 -0.93
N GLN A 224 13.98 7.11 -1.04
CA GLN A 224 13.93 6.01 -2.01
C GLN A 224 12.97 6.33 -3.14
N ASP A 225 13.32 5.91 -4.35
CA ASP A 225 12.38 5.89 -5.45
C ASP A 225 11.21 4.94 -5.10
N GLU A 226 10.01 5.35 -5.44
CA GLU A 226 8.79 4.58 -5.29
C GLU A 226 8.86 3.25 -6.07
N ASN A 227 9.74 3.14 -7.08
CA ASN A 227 10.02 1.89 -7.80
C ASN A 227 10.74 0.83 -6.95
N THR A 228 11.10 1.15 -5.72
CA THR A 228 11.70 0.20 -4.79
C THR A 228 10.70 -0.90 -4.46
N PHE A 229 11.03 -2.12 -4.85
CA PHE A 229 10.16 -3.28 -4.65
C PHE A 229 10.54 -4.08 -3.39
N VAL A 230 9.56 -4.80 -2.83
CA VAL A 230 9.82 -5.74 -1.72
C VAL A 230 10.14 -7.12 -2.29
N PRO A 231 11.29 -7.74 -1.97
CA PRO A 231 11.63 -9.05 -2.48
C PRO A 231 10.73 -10.16 -1.89
N PRO A 232 10.49 -11.27 -2.62
CA PRO A 232 9.57 -12.33 -2.18
C PRO A 232 9.95 -12.96 -0.85
N ARG A 233 11.25 -13.06 -0.54
CA ARG A 233 11.77 -13.63 0.71
C ARG A 233 11.26 -12.86 1.94
N LYS A 234 11.32 -11.52 1.89
CA LYS A 234 10.85 -10.66 2.99
C LYS A 234 9.34 -10.76 3.18
N ILE A 235 8.58 -10.92 2.09
CA ILE A 235 7.12 -11.13 2.17
C ILE A 235 6.82 -12.49 2.82
N LYS A 236 7.52 -13.56 2.42
CA LYS A 236 7.37 -14.89 3.01
C LYS A 236 7.72 -14.90 4.50
N GLU A 237 8.83 -14.28 4.90
CA GLU A 237 9.23 -14.12 6.31
C GLU A 237 8.17 -13.36 7.11
N HIS A 238 7.61 -12.29 6.54
CA HIS A 238 6.57 -11.49 7.19
C HIS A 238 5.27 -12.25 7.38
N LEU A 239 4.84 -13.04 6.39
CA LEU A 239 3.67 -13.92 6.48
C LEU A 239 3.90 -15.07 7.48
N LYS A 240 5.10 -15.66 7.51
CA LYS A 240 5.46 -16.69 8.50
C LYS A 240 5.46 -16.15 9.93
N ALA A 241 5.94 -14.92 10.14
CA ALA A 241 6.04 -14.33 11.47
C ALA A 241 4.69 -13.89 12.03
N ASN A 242 3.77 -13.42 11.18
CA ASN A 242 2.53 -12.77 11.62
C ASN A 242 1.25 -13.53 11.24
N GLY A 243 1.35 -14.64 10.50
CA GLY A 243 0.21 -15.44 10.04
C GLY A 243 -0.51 -14.84 8.83
N ASN A 244 -1.79 -15.19 8.68
CA ASN A 244 -2.63 -14.71 7.58
C ASN A 244 -2.90 -13.20 7.67
N GLN A 245 -2.75 -12.49 6.55
CA GLN A 245 -2.89 -11.03 6.50
C GLN A 245 -3.47 -10.55 5.18
N ILE A 246 -4.06 -9.35 5.21
CA ILE A 246 -4.52 -8.67 4.01
C ILE A 246 -3.37 -7.79 3.51
N LEU A 247 -2.97 -7.99 2.26
CA LEU A 247 -1.90 -7.23 1.61
C LEU A 247 -2.53 -6.32 0.56
N ALA A 248 -2.38 -5.01 0.72
CA ALA A 248 -2.84 -4.03 -0.25
C ALA A 248 -1.66 -3.46 -1.03
N ILE A 249 -1.79 -3.38 -2.36
CA ILE A 249 -0.83 -2.73 -3.23
C ILE A 249 -1.48 -1.67 -4.09
N PHE A 250 -0.67 -0.65 -4.40
CA PHE A 250 -0.99 0.40 -5.34
C PHE A 250 -0.07 0.26 -6.53
N PRO A 251 -0.50 -0.36 -7.63
CA PRO A 251 0.35 -0.52 -8.79
C PRO A 251 0.45 0.75 -9.62
N GLU A 252 0.11 1.94 -9.15
CA GLU A 252 0.19 3.18 -9.95
C GLU A 252 1.47 3.97 -9.64
N VAL A 253 1.91 4.79 -10.59
CA VAL A 253 2.92 5.83 -10.35
C VAL A 253 2.28 6.89 -9.45
N ASN A 254 2.81 7.13 -8.26
CA ASN A 254 2.32 8.23 -7.42
C ASN A 254 2.79 9.56 -8.02
N ILE A 255 1.96 10.16 -8.87
CA ILE A 255 2.25 11.48 -9.42
C ILE A 255 1.98 12.51 -8.34
N MET A 256 3.03 12.83 -7.61
CA MET A 256 3.01 13.80 -6.52
C MET A 256 2.92 15.26 -7.02
N THR A 257 3.12 15.51 -8.32
CA THR A 257 3.05 16.86 -8.92
C THR A 257 2.27 16.89 -10.25
N THR A 258 1.52 17.96 -10.47
CA THR A 258 0.76 18.19 -11.71
C THR A 258 1.66 18.22 -12.95
N GLU A 259 2.90 18.68 -12.82
CA GLU A 259 3.91 18.70 -13.88
C GLU A 259 4.28 17.30 -14.36
N LEU A 260 4.53 16.36 -13.44
CA LEU A 260 4.81 14.97 -13.78
C LEU A 260 3.59 14.31 -14.45
N ALA A 261 2.38 14.69 -14.05
CA ALA A 261 1.15 14.24 -14.71
C ALA A 261 1.09 14.71 -16.17
N ILE A 262 1.41 15.98 -16.42
CA ILE A 262 1.43 16.58 -17.75
C ILE A 262 2.55 15.96 -18.60
N VAL A 263 3.74 15.76 -18.04
CA VAL A 263 4.86 15.12 -18.72
C VAL A 263 4.51 13.69 -19.09
N GLN A 264 3.95 12.90 -18.18
CA GLN A 264 3.52 11.53 -18.49
C GLN A 264 2.41 11.50 -19.55
N ARG A 265 1.44 12.41 -19.47
CA ARG A 265 0.40 12.54 -20.51
C ARG A 265 1.00 12.89 -21.87
N LYS A 266 1.99 13.78 -21.90
CA LYS A 266 2.70 14.14 -23.12
C LYS A 266 3.51 12.97 -23.68
N LEU A 267 4.23 12.23 -22.83
CA LEU A 267 4.93 11.01 -23.23
C LEU A 267 3.95 9.96 -23.80
N ASN A 268 2.78 9.78 -23.19
CA ASN A 268 1.75 8.86 -23.71
C ASN A 268 1.12 9.35 -25.03
N GLN A 269 1.16 10.65 -25.32
CA GLN A 269 0.72 11.22 -26.60
C GLN A 269 1.77 11.00 -27.69
N ASP A 270 3.04 11.26 -27.36
CA ASP A 270 4.17 11.23 -28.30
C ASP A 270 4.57 9.80 -28.70
N TYR A 271 4.32 8.79 -27.86
CA TYR A 271 4.66 7.39 -28.15
C TYR A 271 3.41 6.53 -28.44
N PRO A 272 3.20 6.09 -29.70
CA PRO A 272 2.00 5.34 -30.10
C PRO A 272 1.96 3.89 -29.58
N PHE A 273 3.08 3.37 -29.09
CA PHE A 273 3.21 2.00 -28.58
C PHE A 273 2.93 1.87 -27.07
N VAL A 274 2.70 2.98 -26.36
CA VAL A 274 2.32 2.97 -24.94
C VAL A 274 0.80 3.04 -24.82
N THR A 275 0.23 2.13 -24.04
CA THR A 275 -1.21 2.12 -23.75
C THR A 275 -1.60 3.44 -23.09
N ARG A 276 -2.56 4.15 -23.69
CA ARG A 276 -3.02 5.46 -23.21
C ARG A 276 -4.09 5.25 -22.13
N PHE A 277 -3.84 5.81 -20.96
CA PHE A 277 -4.78 5.88 -19.85
C PHE A 277 -5.13 7.35 -19.60
N TYR A 278 -6.43 7.64 -19.42
CA TYR A 278 -6.93 9.01 -19.23
C TYR A 278 -7.22 9.33 -17.77
N ASN A 279 -7.78 8.36 -17.04
CA ASN A 279 -8.23 8.44 -15.65
C ASN A 279 -7.28 7.77 -14.67
N VAL A 280 -6.51 6.77 -15.11
CA VAL A 280 -5.52 6.07 -14.30
C VAL A 280 -4.11 6.31 -14.80
N LEU A 281 -3.12 6.02 -13.94
CA LEU A 281 -1.72 6.14 -14.30
C LEU A 281 -1.16 4.78 -14.71
N TYR A 282 -0.12 4.80 -15.54
CA TYR A 282 0.48 3.58 -16.05
C TYR A 282 0.99 2.70 -14.89
N PRO A 283 0.68 1.39 -14.89
CA PRO A 283 0.95 0.55 -13.74
C PRO A 283 2.42 0.14 -13.58
N ARG A 284 2.82 -0.15 -12.34
CA ARG A 284 4.12 -0.66 -11.91
C ARG A 284 3.99 -2.12 -11.51
N PHE A 285 4.74 -2.95 -12.20
CA PHE A 285 4.55 -4.39 -12.13
C PHE A 285 5.38 -5.10 -11.05
N ARG A 286 6.50 -4.50 -10.61
CA ARG A 286 7.51 -5.20 -9.78
C ARG A 286 6.96 -5.73 -8.46
N ASN A 287 6.20 -4.92 -7.72
CA ASN A 287 5.59 -5.35 -6.44
C ASN A 287 4.54 -6.43 -6.65
N PHE A 288 3.70 -6.29 -7.68
CA PHE A 288 2.68 -7.27 -8.05
C PHE A 288 3.32 -8.62 -8.41
N ILE A 289 4.32 -8.62 -9.31
CA ILE A 289 5.04 -9.84 -9.70
C ILE A 289 5.71 -10.50 -8.50
N SER A 290 6.33 -9.72 -7.61
CA SER A 290 6.98 -10.22 -6.40
C SER A 290 5.99 -10.93 -5.46
N LEU A 291 4.77 -10.40 -5.33
CA LEU A 291 3.71 -11.01 -4.53
C LEU A 291 3.18 -12.29 -5.14
N ILE A 292 2.88 -12.31 -6.43
CA ILE A 292 2.45 -13.53 -7.13
C ILE A 292 3.57 -14.58 -7.11
N LYS A 293 4.85 -14.18 -7.16
CA LYS A 293 6.01 -15.07 -6.92
C LYS A 293 5.97 -15.68 -5.53
N CYS A 294 5.72 -14.85 -4.51
CA CYS A 294 5.61 -15.32 -3.13
C CYS A 294 4.45 -16.30 -2.94
N PHE A 295 3.26 -15.98 -3.47
CA PHE A 295 2.09 -16.84 -3.37
C PHE A 295 2.24 -18.17 -4.11
N ALA A 296 2.86 -18.17 -5.30
CA ALA A 296 3.18 -19.39 -6.01
C ALA A 296 4.14 -20.29 -5.20
N ASN A 297 5.10 -19.69 -4.49
CA ASN A 297 6.03 -20.41 -3.63
C ASN A 297 5.41 -20.97 -2.34
N ILE A 298 4.31 -20.37 -1.87
CA ILE A 298 3.55 -20.86 -0.71
C ILE A 298 2.58 -21.96 -1.15
N ASN A 299 1.90 -21.79 -2.29
CA ASN A 299 1.01 -22.82 -2.85
C ASN A 299 1.76 -23.96 -3.58
N HIS A 300 3.10 -24.01 -3.49
CA HIS A 300 3.97 -24.97 -4.19
C HIS A 300 3.70 -25.13 -5.71
N VAL A 301 3.25 -24.06 -6.37
CA VAL A 301 2.95 -24.08 -7.81
C VAL A 301 4.24 -23.86 -8.61
N LYS A 302 4.65 -24.87 -9.39
CA LYS A 302 5.77 -24.73 -10.33
C LYS A 302 5.40 -23.74 -11.43
N ARG A 303 6.20 -22.68 -11.58
CA ARG A 303 6.03 -21.72 -12.67
C ARG A 303 6.32 -22.38 -14.02
N ARG A 304 5.58 -21.98 -15.06
CA ARG A 304 5.80 -22.50 -16.41
C ARG A 304 7.25 -22.24 -16.84
N GLN A 305 7.98 -23.31 -17.16
CA GLN A 305 9.39 -23.25 -17.52
C GLN A 305 9.65 -22.35 -18.72
N HIS A 306 10.85 -21.79 -18.74
CA HIS A 306 11.36 -20.92 -19.78
C HIS A 306 11.82 -21.75 -20.99
N ASN A 307 11.20 -21.58 -22.16
CA ASN A 307 11.72 -22.16 -23.39
C ASN A 307 12.89 -21.28 -23.86
N THR A 308 14.11 -21.61 -23.42
CA THR A 308 15.36 -20.93 -23.80
C THR A 308 15.55 -20.79 -25.31
N LEU A 309 14.98 -21.73 -26.09
CA LEU A 309 14.95 -21.67 -27.55
C LEU A 309 14.19 -20.45 -28.11
N PHE A 310 13.10 -20.03 -27.47
CA PHE A 310 12.26 -18.94 -27.98
C PHE A 310 12.95 -17.58 -27.80
N ASP A 311 13.68 -17.41 -26.71
CA ASP A 311 14.47 -16.20 -26.46
C ASP A 311 15.73 -16.15 -27.31
N HIS A 312 16.39 -17.28 -27.54
CA HIS A 312 17.47 -17.34 -28.52
C HIS A 312 16.98 -17.01 -29.94
N ALA A 313 15.82 -17.54 -30.34
CA ALA A 313 15.21 -17.20 -31.62
C ALA A 313 14.86 -15.71 -31.69
N LYS A 314 14.25 -15.16 -30.64
CA LYS A 314 13.88 -13.74 -30.56
C LYS A 314 15.11 -12.82 -30.58
N PHE A 315 16.15 -13.13 -29.81
CA PHE A 315 17.41 -12.38 -29.80
C PHE A 315 18.14 -12.47 -31.14
N PHE A 316 18.06 -13.62 -31.82
CA PHE A 316 18.54 -13.78 -33.19
C PHE A 316 17.75 -12.91 -34.19
N PHE A 317 16.43 -12.85 -34.05
CA PHE A 317 15.57 -11.98 -34.87
C PHE A 317 15.81 -10.49 -34.59
N GLU A 318 15.93 -10.07 -33.33
CA GLU A 318 16.21 -8.68 -32.95
C GLU A 318 17.59 -8.24 -33.47
N ASN A 319 18.63 -9.03 -33.26
CA ASN A 319 19.96 -8.74 -33.81
C ASN A 319 20.01 -8.82 -35.34
N GLY A 320 19.22 -9.71 -35.95
CA GLY A 320 19.08 -9.83 -37.41
C GLY A 320 18.40 -8.61 -38.02
N MET A 321 17.36 -8.10 -37.36
CA MET A 321 16.64 -6.88 -37.73
C MET A 321 17.50 -5.63 -37.53
N ASP A 322 18.24 -5.54 -36.43
CA ASP A 322 19.17 -4.43 -36.18
C ASP A 322 20.28 -4.40 -37.24
N LYS A 323 20.81 -5.57 -37.65
CA LYS A 323 21.76 -5.68 -38.78
C LYS A 323 21.15 -5.24 -40.11
N LEU A 324 19.87 -5.54 -40.34
CA LEU A 324 19.15 -5.13 -41.55
C LEU A 324 18.89 -3.62 -41.56
N ILE A 325 18.46 -3.04 -40.44
CA ILE A 325 18.23 -1.60 -40.26
C ILE A 325 19.55 -0.82 -40.39
N TYR A 326 20.64 -1.35 -39.83
CA TYR A 326 21.96 -0.74 -39.96
C TYR A 326 22.47 -0.80 -41.41
N LYS A 327 22.23 -1.92 -42.11
CA LYS A 327 22.57 -2.06 -43.54
C LYS A 327 21.74 -1.14 -44.45
N THR A 328 20.44 -0.97 -44.20
CA THR A 328 19.59 -0.07 -44.99
C THR A 328 19.89 1.40 -44.70
N SER A 329 20.24 1.76 -43.45
CA SER A 329 20.71 3.11 -43.12
C SER A 329 22.11 3.42 -43.68
N ALA A 330 23.00 2.44 -43.79
CA ALA A 330 24.32 2.61 -44.42
C ALA A 330 24.26 2.72 -45.95
N HIS A 331 23.27 2.12 -46.61
CA HIS A 331 23.06 2.28 -48.07
C HIS A 331 22.32 3.57 -48.45
N GLY A 332 21.67 4.25 -47.50
CA GLY A 332 20.93 5.50 -47.75
C GLY A 332 21.73 6.80 -47.56
N LYS A 333 22.97 6.75 -47.05
CA LYS A 333 23.79 7.94 -46.76
C LYS A 333 25.04 8.02 -47.65
N GLN A 334 24.82 8.29 -48.92
CA GLN A 334 25.78 8.99 -49.79
C GLN A 334 25.06 10.17 -50.46
N ARG A 335 24.59 11.12 -49.64
CA ARG A 335 24.38 12.53 -49.97
C ARG A 335 23.92 13.25 -48.69
N ASP A 336 24.46 14.44 -48.52
CA ASP A 336 24.15 15.46 -47.52
C ASP A 336 24.74 15.28 -46.10
N ALA A 337 25.92 15.88 -45.95
CA ALA A 337 26.50 16.29 -44.69
C ALA A 337 25.84 17.62 -44.25
N GLY A 338 25.32 17.65 -43.02
CA GLY A 338 24.91 18.90 -42.36
C GLY A 338 23.57 18.86 -41.65
N GLN A 339 23.43 18.03 -40.60
CA GLN A 339 22.57 18.31 -39.43
C GLN A 339 22.75 17.20 -38.38
N GLU A 340 23.76 17.36 -37.55
CA GLU A 340 23.83 16.69 -36.24
C GLU A 340 22.90 17.45 -35.29
N GLN A 341 21.66 16.97 -35.15
CA GLN A 341 20.85 17.25 -33.98
C GLN A 341 20.47 15.94 -33.29
N ALA A 342 20.71 15.96 -31.99
CA ALA A 342 20.62 14.87 -31.04
C ALA A 342 19.25 14.18 -31.04
N ASN A 343 19.11 13.13 -31.84
CA ASN A 343 18.17 12.06 -31.57
C ASN A 343 18.84 11.09 -30.60
N ALA A 344 18.90 11.49 -29.32
CA ALA A 344 19.14 10.57 -28.22
C ALA A 344 17.96 9.60 -28.20
N ALA A 345 18.13 8.44 -28.85
CA ALA A 345 17.28 7.30 -28.64
C ALA A 345 17.40 6.90 -27.15
N MET A 346 16.49 7.41 -26.31
CA MET A 346 16.24 6.81 -25.01
C MET A 346 15.58 5.45 -25.25
N ILE A 347 16.43 4.45 -25.52
CA ILE A 347 16.06 3.05 -25.45
C ILE A 347 15.81 2.76 -23.97
N VAL A 348 14.53 2.71 -23.60
CA VAL A 348 14.10 2.19 -22.30
C VAL A 348 14.43 0.70 -22.27
N GLY A 349 15.45 0.35 -21.47
CA GLY A 349 15.81 -1.03 -21.13
C GLY A 349 16.94 -1.62 -21.98
N LEU A 350 18.19 -1.20 -21.72
CA LEU A 350 19.32 -2.08 -22.00
C LEU A 350 19.29 -3.26 -21.01
N PRO A 351 19.37 -4.52 -21.48
CA PRO A 351 19.32 -5.70 -20.61
C PRO A 351 20.58 -5.90 -19.74
N ASN A 352 21.55 -4.98 -19.79
CA ASN A 352 22.82 -5.06 -19.07
C ASN A 352 22.90 -4.15 -17.84
N SER A 353 21.78 -3.68 -17.29
CA SER A 353 21.83 -3.14 -15.92
C SER A 353 21.99 -4.28 -14.93
N LEU A 354 22.89 -4.12 -13.95
CA LEU A 354 23.13 -5.07 -12.85
C LEU A 354 21.84 -5.50 -12.13
N ASP A 355 20.79 -4.66 -12.17
CA ASP A 355 19.48 -4.93 -11.60
C ASP A 355 18.61 -5.91 -12.41
N HIS A 356 18.83 -6.03 -13.72
CA HIS A 356 18.18 -7.06 -14.55
C HIS A 356 18.84 -8.43 -14.36
N VAL A 357 20.15 -8.43 -14.09
CA VAL A 357 20.95 -9.63 -13.85
C VAL A 357 20.52 -10.36 -12.57
N GLU A 358 20.11 -9.66 -11.51
CA GLU A 358 19.54 -10.31 -10.31
C GLU A 358 18.18 -10.99 -10.56
N MET A 359 17.38 -10.51 -11.53
CA MET A 359 16.11 -11.15 -11.89
C MET A 359 16.25 -12.33 -12.85
N THR A 360 17.33 -12.42 -13.63
CA THR A 360 17.57 -13.53 -14.57
C THR A 360 18.51 -14.60 -14.02
N LEU A 361 19.42 -14.28 -13.08
CA LEU A 361 20.36 -15.27 -12.50
C LEU A 361 19.71 -16.24 -11.50
N SER A 362 18.43 -16.08 -11.18
CA SER A 362 17.71 -17.01 -10.29
C SER A 362 16.93 -18.12 -11.01
N ASP A 363 16.99 -18.16 -12.34
CA ASP A 363 16.30 -19.15 -13.18
C ASP A 363 17.22 -20.34 -13.60
N GLU A 364 18.40 -20.51 -12.99
CA GLU A 364 19.13 -21.77 -13.10
C GLU A 364 18.48 -22.86 -12.23
N SER A 365 18.04 -23.93 -12.90
CA SER A 365 17.65 -25.19 -12.26
C SER A 365 18.85 -25.81 -11.51
N PRO A 366 18.62 -26.66 -10.48
CA PRO A 366 19.63 -27.01 -9.50
C PRO A 366 20.73 -27.87 -10.12
N LYS A 367 21.96 -27.37 -10.15
CA LYS A 367 23.14 -28.24 -10.22
C LYS A 367 23.36 -28.84 -8.83
N GLN A 368 23.26 -30.17 -8.76
CA GLN A 368 23.77 -30.96 -7.66
C GLN A 368 25.28 -30.74 -7.54
N GLU A 369 25.75 -30.39 -6.34
CA GLU A 369 27.04 -30.78 -5.74
C GLU A 369 27.12 -30.21 -4.31
N PRO A 370 27.90 -30.83 -3.41
CA PRO A 370 27.58 -32.02 -2.62
C PRO A 370 27.06 -31.67 -1.20
N ALA A 371 26.72 -32.71 -0.45
CA ALA A 371 26.09 -32.67 0.86
C ALA A 371 26.80 -31.78 1.91
N GLU A 372 26.19 -30.65 2.24
CA GLU A 372 26.32 -30.02 3.56
C GLU A 372 24.94 -29.69 4.13
N GLY A 373 24.37 -30.67 4.83
CA GLY A 373 23.59 -30.49 6.05
C GLY A 373 22.45 -29.47 6.09
N PHE A 374 21.49 -29.51 5.16
CA PHE A 374 20.13 -29.09 5.51
C PHE A 374 19.41 -30.30 6.13
N SER A 375 19.34 -30.33 7.45
CA SER A 375 18.62 -31.35 8.19
C SER A 375 17.13 -31.31 7.85
N ASN A 376 16.60 -32.48 7.48
CA ASN A 376 15.21 -32.79 7.19
C ASN A 376 14.32 -32.69 8.46
N THR A 377 14.23 -31.51 9.09
CA THR A 377 13.48 -31.32 10.34
C THR A 377 12.52 -30.14 10.38
N ASP A 378 12.26 -29.45 9.27
CA ASP A 378 11.31 -28.31 9.23
C ASP A 378 10.08 -28.54 8.33
N GLU A 379 9.54 -29.77 8.30
CA GLU A 379 8.17 -30.05 7.85
C GLU A 379 7.12 -29.72 8.93
N GLN A 380 7.31 -28.63 9.69
CA GLN A 380 6.31 -28.16 10.64
C GLN A 380 5.46 -27.04 10.03
N LYS A 381 4.36 -27.47 9.39
CA LYS A 381 3.10 -26.75 9.11
C LYS A 381 3.24 -25.34 8.50
N GLU A 382 3.08 -25.26 7.18
CA GLU A 382 2.68 -24.01 6.52
C GLU A 382 1.27 -23.62 6.97
N SER A 383 1.15 -22.76 7.97
CA SER A 383 -0.11 -22.30 8.58
C SER A 383 -0.80 -21.16 7.80
N VAL A 384 -0.29 -20.82 6.61
CA VAL A 384 -0.76 -19.67 5.83
C VAL A 384 -1.71 -20.15 4.75
N SER A 385 -2.99 -19.81 4.90
CA SER A 385 -4.02 -20.09 3.90
C SER A 385 -4.14 -18.88 2.98
N ILE A 386 -3.92 -19.07 1.68
CA ILE A 386 -4.09 -18.01 0.67
C ILE A 386 -5.55 -18.01 0.19
N ASN A 387 -6.11 -16.82 -0.01
CA ASN A 387 -7.44 -16.66 -0.60
C ASN A 387 -7.38 -17.03 -2.09
N PRO A 388 -8.28 -17.90 -2.61
CA PRO A 388 -8.34 -18.19 -4.04
C PRO A 388 -8.65 -16.97 -4.90
N TYR A 389 -9.12 -15.88 -4.28
CA TYR A 389 -9.47 -14.66 -4.99
C TYR A 389 -8.58 -13.48 -4.62
N LEU A 390 -8.32 -12.67 -5.65
CA LEU A 390 -7.73 -11.35 -5.59
C LEU A 390 -8.83 -10.33 -5.81
N TYR A 391 -8.82 -9.24 -5.04
CA TYR A 391 -9.81 -8.17 -5.18
C TYR A 391 -9.19 -6.93 -5.78
N ASP A 392 -9.85 -6.39 -6.79
CA ASP A 392 -9.45 -5.20 -7.49
C ASP A 392 -10.40 -4.05 -7.19
N LEU A 393 -9.87 -3.04 -6.49
CA LEU A 393 -10.59 -1.87 -6.02
C LEU A 393 -10.40 -0.72 -7.00
N THR A 394 -11.51 -0.09 -7.38
CA THR A 394 -11.53 1.17 -8.12
C THR A 394 -12.19 2.22 -7.24
N ILE A 395 -11.40 3.19 -6.81
CA ILE A 395 -11.81 4.28 -5.93
C ILE A 395 -11.82 5.58 -6.74
N VAL A 396 -12.94 6.29 -6.73
CA VAL A 396 -13.04 7.63 -7.33
C VAL A 396 -13.73 8.58 -6.36
N TYR A 397 -13.20 9.79 -6.28
CA TYR A 397 -13.73 10.85 -5.44
C TYR A 397 -14.39 11.90 -6.32
N TYR A 398 -15.63 12.24 -6.01
CA TYR A 398 -16.42 13.23 -6.70
C TYR A 398 -16.89 14.32 -5.75
N ARG A 399 -17.07 15.53 -6.28
CA ARG A 399 -17.77 16.61 -5.60
C ARG A 399 -18.87 17.14 -6.51
N PRO A 400 -20.13 17.24 -6.04
CA PRO A 400 -21.20 17.81 -6.82
C PRO A 400 -21.02 19.32 -6.93
N LYS A 401 -20.86 19.82 -8.15
CA LYS A 401 -20.79 21.23 -8.47
C LYS A 401 -22.01 21.62 -9.25
N TYR A 402 -22.67 22.68 -8.83
CA TYR A 402 -23.74 23.27 -9.63
C TYR A 402 -23.09 24.01 -10.79
N THR A 403 -23.32 23.56 -12.01
CA THR A 403 -22.86 24.24 -13.21
C THR A 403 -24.07 24.70 -14.00
N SER A 404 -24.11 26.00 -14.32
CA SER A 404 -25.06 26.55 -15.29
C SER A 404 -24.60 26.30 -16.73
N THR A 405 -23.46 25.63 -16.92
CA THR A 405 -22.78 25.36 -18.19
C THR A 405 -22.34 23.90 -18.28
N GLY A 406 -23.24 22.94 -18.05
CA GLY A 406 -22.95 21.52 -18.27
C GLY A 406 -22.83 21.19 -19.76
N HIS A 407 -21.86 20.37 -20.14
CA HIS A 407 -21.69 19.87 -21.51
C HIS A 407 -22.29 18.46 -21.65
N ASP A 408 -23.20 18.27 -22.60
CA ASP A 408 -23.72 16.94 -22.92
C ASP A 408 -22.69 16.16 -23.75
N HIS A 409 -21.88 15.35 -23.08
CA HIS A 409 -20.86 14.51 -23.72
C HIS A 409 -21.44 13.40 -24.61
N VAL A 410 -22.76 13.17 -24.56
CA VAL A 410 -23.44 12.08 -25.28
C VAL A 410 -23.78 12.44 -26.73
N HIS A 411 -24.05 13.71 -27.04
CA HIS A 411 -24.55 14.11 -28.36
C HIS A 411 -23.68 15.11 -29.12
N GLY A 412 -22.52 15.51 -28.56
CA GLY A 412 -21.61 16.48 -29.21
C GLY A 412 -22.24 17.85 -29.49
N ARG A 413 -23.40 18.14 -28.90
CA ARG A 413 -24.10 19.42 -29.01
C ARG A 413 -23.95 20.16 -27.69
N ILE A 414 -23.36 21.35 -27.77
CA ILE A 414 -23.20 22.28 -26.65
C ILE A 414 -24.59 22.83 -26.31
N LYS A 415 -25.39 22.06 -25.57
CA LYS A 415 -26.61 22.57 -24.95
C LYS A 415 -26.33 22.80 -23.47
N ILE A 416 -26.45 24.07 -23.10
CA ILE A 416 -26.29 24.58 -21.75
C ILE A 416 -27.49 24.11 -20.94
N HIS A 417 -27.28 23.21 -19.99
CA HIS A 417 -28.29 22.79 -19.03
C HIS A 417 -27.87 23.25 -17.62
N ASN A 418 -28.83 23.79 -16.86
CA ASN A 418 -28.68 24.01 -15.43
C ASN A 418 -28.78 22.64 -14.75
N GLY A 419 -27.73 22.22 -14.03
CA GLY A 419 -27.74 20.95 -13.33
C GLY A 419 -26.56 20.79 -12.38
N TYR A 420 -26.58 19.72 -11.60
CA TYR A 420 -25.42 19.31 -10.83
C TYR A 420 -24.54 18.42 -11.71
N GLN A 421 -23.25 18.70 -11.73
CA GLN A 421 -22.23 17.88 -12.36
C GLN A 421 -21.30 17.36 -11.27
N LEU A 422 -20.97 16.07 -11.30
CA LEU A 422 -19.92 15.53 -10.43
C LEU A 422 -18.56 15.85 -11.05
N GLU A 423 -17.74 16.59 -10.32
CA GLU A 423 -16.35 16.87 -10.69
C GLU A 423 -15.45 15.90 -9.92
N GLN A 424 -14.52 15.22 -10.61
CA GLN A 424 -13.49 14.42 -9.93
C GLN A 424 -12.61 15.35 -9.09
N VAL A 425 -12.42 15.01 -7.81
CA VAL A 425 -11.59 15.79 -6.87
C VAL A 425 -10.53 14.91 -6.23
N ASN A 426 -9.41 15.50 -5.83
CA ASN A 426 -8.43 14.83 -4.97
C ASN A 426 -8.55 15.41 -3.57
N PRO A 427 -9.34 14.79 -2.66
CA PRO A 427 -9.58 15.37 -1.35
C PRO A 427 -8.28 15.40 -0.56
N SER A 428 -8.09 16.48 0.20
CA SER A 428 -6.92 16.63 1.07
C SER A 428 -7.15 15.94 2.41
N LEU A 429 -6.07 15.53 3.08
CA LEU A 429 -6.16 14.94 4.41
C LEU A 429 -6.81 15.91 5.42
N LEU A 430 -6.49 17.20 5.33
CA LEU A 430 -7.07 18.23 6.19
C LEU A 430 -8.59 18.35 5.99
N GLU A 431 -9.05 18.35 4.75
CA GLU A 431 -10.47 18.38 4.42
C GLU A 431 -11.19 17.15 5.01
N MET A 432 -10.58 15.98 4.85
CA MET A 432 -11.06 14.72 5.41
C MET A 432 -11.06 14.70 6.94
N LEU A 433 -10.18 15.47 7.59
CA LEU A 433 -10.12 15.62 9.05
C LEU A 433 -11.02 16.73 9.60
N LYS A 434 -11.62 17.57 8.75
CA LYS A 434 -12.49 18.67 9.20
C LYS A 434 -13.69 18.11 9.99
N PRO A 435 -14.04 18.68 11.16
CA PRO A 435 -15.29 18.37 11.84
C PRO A 435 -16.51 18.82 11.03
N GLU A 436 -17.65 18.19 11.31
CA GLU A 436 -18.93 18.82 11.00
C GLU A 436 -19.04 20.09 11.85
N GLY A 437 -19.14 21.25 11.21
CA GLY A 437 -19.51 22.46 11.92
C GLY A 437 -20.88 22.27 12.56
N LYS A 438 -21.08 22.80 13.77
CA LYS A 438 -22.40 22.85 14.43
C LYS A 438 -23.41 23.77 13.70
N SER A 439 -23.05 24.35 12.55
CA SER A 439 -23.81 25.38 11.83
C SER A 439 -24.77 24.84 10.76
N LEU A 440 -25.29 23.62 10.94
CA LEU A 440 -26.54 23.22 10.26
C LEU A 440 -27.78 23.71 11.03
N SER A 441 -27.60 24.57 12.04
CA SER A 441 -28.67 25.40 12.61
C SER A 441 -28.90 26.61 11.70
N SER A 442 -29.73 26.41 10.67
CA SER A 442 -30.77 27.30 10.10
C SER A 442 -30.62 28.84 10.01
N SER A 443 -29.51 29.49 10.35
CA SER A 443 -29.40 30.97 10.29
C SER A 443 -28.25 31.51 9.44
N ASP A 444 -27.21 30.72 9.16
CA ASP A 444 -26.04 31.17 8.38
C ASP A 444 -25.91 30.40 7.06
N ALA A 445 -26.90 30.58 6.18
CA ALA A 445 -26.98 29.91 4.88
C ALA A 445 -25.86 30.26 3.88
N ASN A 446 -24.95 31.20 4.22
CA ASN A 446 -23.97 31.74 3.28
C ASN A 446 -22.50 31.38 3.58
N LEU A 447 -22.19 30.64 4.66
CA LEU A 447 -20.78 30.45 5.07
C LEU A 447 -20.28 29.01 5.24
N SER A 448 -21.08 27.97 4.93
CA SER A 448 -20.61 26.57 4.90
C SER A 448 -21.05 25.83 3.63
N ILE A 449 -20.70 26.38 2.47
CA ILE A 449 -21.11 25.91 1.13
C ILE A 449 -20.01 25.03 0.53
N LEU A 450 -19.63 23.92 1.17
CA LEU A 450 -18.86 22.89 0.48
C LEU A 450 -19.74 21.64 0.34
N PRO A 451 -20.06 21.23 -0.90
CA PRO A 451 -20.83 20.02 -1.14
C PRO A 451 -20.10 18.79 -0.58
N PRO A 452 -20.83 17.74 -0.15
CA PRO A 452 -20.21 16.54 0.39
C PRO A 452 -19.30 15.86 -0.65
N ILE A 453 -18.21 15.26 -0.18
CA ILE A 453 -17.37 14.41 -1.01
C ILE A 453 -18.08 13.06 -1.17
N VAL A 454 -18.35 12.70 -2.42
CA VAL A 454 -18.93 11.42 -2.80
C VAL A 454 -17.77 10.49 -3.17
N VAL A 455 -17.60 9.42 -2.40
CA VAL A 455 -16.58 8.39 -2.66
C VAL A 455 -17.27 7.21 -3.30
N MET A 456 -16.95 6.93 -4.56
CA MET A 456 -17.44 5.76 -5.26
C MET A 456 -16.40 4.65 -5.19
N VAL A 457 -16.82 3.47 -4.73
CA VAL A 457 -16.00 2.27 -4.65
C VAL A 457 -16.63 1.18 -5.50
N HIS A 458 -15.84 0.63 -6.42
CA HIS A 458 -16.16 -0.58 -7.16
C HIS A 458 -15.16 -1.67 -6.82
N ILE A 459 -15.64 -2.89 -6.59
CA ILE A 459 -14.85 -4.04 -6.19
C ILE A 459 -15.08 -5.12 -7.24
N LYS A 460 -14.00 -5.62 -7.84
CA LYS A 460 -14.04 -6.73 -8.80
C LYS A 460 -13.21 -7.90 -8.29
N LYS A 461 -13.75 -9.10 -8.35
CA LYS A 461 -13.12 -10.33 -7.90
C LYS A 461 -12.43 -11.05 -9.07
N HIS A 462 -11.20 -11.50 -8.84
CA HIS A 462 -10.40 -12.25 -9.82
C HIS A 462 -9.86 -13.53 -9.21
N GLU A 463 -9.85 -14.62 -9.97
CA GLU A 463 -9.25 -15.88 -9.55
C GLU A 463 -7.71 -15.76 -9.53
N LEU A 464 -7.10 -16.23 -8.45
CA LEU A 464 -5.65 -16.20 -8.25
C LEU A 464 -4.96 -17.37 -8.97
N ASP A 465 -5.61 -18.54 -9.06
CA ASP A 465 -5.02 -19.78 -9.59
C ASP A 465 -4.42 -19.63 -11.01
N PRO A 466 -5.05 -18.94 -11.97
CA PRO A 466 -4.47 -18.73 -13.29
C PRO A 466 -3.20 -17.84 -13.26
N LEU A 467 -3.05 -16.99 -12.25
CA LEU A 467 -1.95 -16.04 -12.13
C LEU A 467 -0.69 -16.67 -11.53
N LEU A 468 -0.84 -17.62 -10.60
CA LEU A 468 0.28 -18.27 -9.91
C LEU A 468 1.35 -18.88 -10.84
N PRO A 469 0.99 -19.66 -11.90
CA PRO A 469 1.98 -20.27 -12.79
C PRO A 469 2.50 -19.31 -13.87
N THR A 470 1.95 -18.10 -13.96
CA THR A 470 2.16 -17.17 -15.08
C THR A 470 3.49 -16.42 -14.96
N LYS A 471 4.14 -16.18 -16.12
CA LYS A 471 5.44 -15.48 -16.22
C LYS A 471 5.31 -13.98 -16.00
N GLY A 472 6.42 -13.34 -15.61
CA GLY A 472 6.49 -11.89 -15.35
C GLY A 472 5.84 -11.06 -16.46
N ARG A 473 6.29 -11.19 -17.71
CA ARG A 473 5.74 -10.44 -18.85
C ARG A 473 4.24 -10.66 -19.10
N ASN A 474 3.74 -11.85 -18.82
CA ASN A 474 2.31 -12.13 -18.97
C ASN A 474 1.50 -11.57 -17.80
N LEU A 475 2.08 -11.53 -16.59
CA LEU A 475 1.51 -10.82 -15.44
C LEU A 475 1.49 -9.31 -15.67
N GLU A 476 2.51 -8.75 -16.33
CA GLU A 476 2.56 -7.34 -16.74
C GLU A 476 1.39 -7.03 -17.68
N LYS A 477 1.27 -7.80 -18.76
CA LYS A 477 0.15 -7.67 -19.71
C LYS A 477 -1.21 -7.84 -19.05
N TRP A 478 -1.35 -8.82 -18.15
CA TRP A 478 -2.60 -9.02 -17.42
C TRP A 478 -2.95 -7.77 -16.61
N LEU A 479 -1.97 -7.21 -15.90
CA LEU A 479 -2.16 -5.98 -15.12
C LEU A 479 -2.49 -4.79 -16.02
N GLU A 480 -1.83 -4.63 -17.17
CA GLU A 480 -2.17 -3.58 -18.15
C GLU A 480 -3.62 -3.67 -18.64
N VAL A 481 -4.09 -4.89 -18.92
CA VAL A 481 -5.49 -5.12 -19.34
C VAL A 481 -6.45 -4.75 -18.21
N GLN A 482 -6.15 -5.12 -16.96
CA GLN A 482 -6.98 -4.70 -15.82
C GLN A 482 -7.01 -3.18 -15.66
N TRP A 483 -5.87 -2.50 -15.84
CA TRP A 483 -5.81 -1.04 -15.80
C TRP A 483 -6.64 -0.38 -16.91
N TYR A 484 -6.65 -0.98 -18.10
CA TYR A 484 -7.47 -0.50 -19.21
C TYR A 484 -8.97 -0.70 -18.94
N GLU A 485 -9.36 -1.81 -18.34
CA GLU A 485 -10.75 -2.04 -17.90
C GLU A 485 -11.17 -1.04 -16.83
N LYS A 486 -10.29 -0.72 -15.87
CA LYS A 486 -10.56 0.32 -14.87
C LYS A 486 -10.73 1.70 -15.50
N ASP A 487 -9.87 2.07 -16.44
CA ASP A 487 -9.95 3.37 -17.12
C ASP A 487 -11.33 3.55 -17.78
N LYS A 488 -11.78 2.50 -18.50
CA LYS A 488 -13.12 2.43 -19.10
C LYS A 488 -14.25 2.45 -18.09
N LEU A 489 -14.10 1.75 -16.97
CA LEU A 489 -15.09 1.75 -15.91
C LEU A 489 -15.27 3.16 -15.36
N ILE A 490 -14.17 3.87 -15.09
CA ILE A 490 -14.23 5.26 -14.60
C ILE A 490 -14.91 6.15 -15.65
N ASP A 491 -14.56 6.04 -16.93
CA ASP A 491 -15.24 6.76 -18.01
C ASP A 491 -16.75 6.45 -18.06
N SER A 492 -17.13 5.19 -17.88
CA SER A 492 -18.53 4.78 -17.89
C SER A 492 -19.32 5.35 -16.70
N ILE A 493 -18.68 5.41 -15.52
CA ILE A 493 -19.25 6.01 -14.31
C ILE A 493 -19.45 7.51 -14.53
N GLU A 494 -18.47 8.21 -15.10
CA GLU A 494 -18.59 9.63 -15.39
C GLU A 494 -19.71 9.95 -16.39
N ASN A 495 -19.81 9.16 -17.46
CA ASN A 495 -20.81 9.36 -18.50
C ASN A 495 -22.21 8.88 -18.08
N GLY A 496 -22.28 7.92 -17.15
CA GLY A 496 -23.53 7.30 -16.67
C GLY A 496 -24.25 8.11 -15.60
N ILE A 497 -23.58 9.02 -14.89
CA ILE A 497 -24.19 9.81 -13.82
C ILE A 497 -25.01 10.97 -14.40
N ARG A 498 -26.31 10.72 -14.60
CA ARG A 498 -27.31 11.76 -14.83
C ARG A 498 -27.88 12.22 -13.50
N ILE A 499 -27.41 13.36 -12.98
CA ILE A 499 -28.07 13.99 -11.84
C ILE A 499 -29.33 14.66 -12.36
N LYS A 500 -30.50 14.09 -12.04
CA LYS A 500 -31.81 14.68 -12.35
C LYS A 500 -32.15 15.80 -11.38
#